data_AF-A0A246FFU2-F1
#
_entry.id   AF-A0A246FFU2-F1
#
_cell.length_a   1.000
_cell.length_b   1.000
_cell.length_c   1.000
_cell.angle_alpha   90.00
_cell.angle_beta   90.00
_cell.angle_gamma   90.00
#
_symmetry.space_group_name_H-M   'P 1'
#
loop_
_entity.id
_entity.type
_entity.pdbx_description
1 polymer ?
#
loop_
_entity_poly.entity_id
_entity_poly.type
_entity_poly.pdbx_seq_one_letter_code
_entity_poly.pdbx_strand_id
1 'polypeptide(L)'
;MATVGCTGEQEDPAPELVGVRYAQTQCADRWGQAASTQQLLAAAQGYLAQQNLTLHQPRASIKDAGAVCTACTCPTGLVLEGTVQPADLPAVLALGFTKQ
;
A
#
# COMPACT_ATOMS: atom_id res chain seq x y z
N MET A 1 46.19 2.96 -29.38
CA MET A 1 44.79 2.88 -29.86
C MET A 1 43.96 2.32 -28.72
N ALA A 2 43.16 3.18 -28.08
CA ALA A 2 42.33 2.78 -26.95
C ALA A 2 40.95 2.35 -27.46
N THR A 3 40.52 1.12 -27.19
CA THR A 3 39.14 0.68 -27.40
C THR A 3 38.38 0.82 -26.09
N VAL A 4 37.47 1.79 -26.08
CA VAL A 4 36.40 1.96 -25.09
C VAL A 4 35.45 0.77 -25.21
N GLY A 5 35.35 -0.03 -24.15
CA GLY A 5 34.30 -1.04 -23.99
C GLY A 5 33.36 -0.59 -22.88
N CYS A 6 32.43 0.31 -23.19
CA CYS A 6 31.30 0.57 -22.32
C CYS A 6 30.30 -0.58 -22.48
N THR A 7 30.39 -1.57 -21.58
CA THR A 7 29.28 -2.50 -21.34
C THR A 7 28.20 -1.69 -20.64
N GLY A 8 27.28 -1.13 -21.42
CA GLY A 8 26.01 -0.65 -20.88
C GLY A 8 25.20 -1.88 -20.52
N GLU A 9 25.12 -2.19 -19.23
CA GLU A 9 24.04 -3.04 -18.71
C GLU A 9 22.72 -2.40 -19.13
N GLN A 10 21.98 -3.07 -20.02
CA GLN A 10 20.58 -2.76 -20.26
C GLN A 10 19.83 -3.12 -18.98
N GLU A 11 19.73 -2.14 -18.09
CA GLU A 11 18.75 -2.15 -17.00
C GLU A 11 17.37 -2.13 -17.67
N ASP A 12 16.68 -3.27 -17.63
CA ASP A 12 15.26 -3.37 -17.96
C ASP A 12 14.53 -2.27 -17.16
N PRO A 13 13.71 -1.40 -17.79
CA PRO A 13 13.04 -0.35 -17.06
C PRO A 13 12.20 -1.01 -15.96
N ALA A 14 12.58 -0.78 -14.71
CA ALA A 14 11.83 -1.26 -13.56
C ALA A 14 10.35 -0.92 -13.77
N PRO A 15 9.42 -1.87 -13.53
CA PRO A 15 8.01 -1.63 -13.77
C PRO A 15 7.60 -0.34 -13.05
N GLU A 16 6.93 0.57 -13.76
CA GLU A 16 6.43 1.83 -13.19
C GLU A 16 5.38 1.50 -12.12
N LEU A 17 5.82 1.33 -10.88
CA LEU A 17 4.95 1.08 -9.74
C LEU A 17 4.48 2.42 -9.16
N VAL A 18 3.19 2.48 -8.80
CA VAL A 18 2.57 3.69 -8.25
C VAL A 18 2.45 3.57 -6.73
N GLY A 19 2.98 4.54 -6.00
CA GLY A 19 2.86 4.63 -4.55
C GLY A 19 1.42 4.89 -4.10
N VAL A 20 0.96 4.11 -3.13
CA VAL A 20 -0.37 4.24 -2.53
C VAL A 20 -0.32 4.11 -1.02
N ARG A 21 -1.27 4.75 -0.34
CA ARG A 21 -1.46 4.67 1.11
C ARG A 21 -2.93 4.46 1.47
N TYR A 22 -3.18 3.83 2.62
CA TYR A 22 -4.49 3.62 3.19
C TYR A 22 -4.46 3.91 4.69
N ALA A 23 -5.38 4.76 5.16
CA ALA A 23 -5.58 5.01 6.58
C ALA A 23 -6.63 4.05 7.13
N GLN A 24 -6.23 3.18 8.05
CA GLN A 24 -7.13 2.23 8.71
C GLN A 24 -8.22 2.96 9.47
N THR A 25 -9.46 2.48 9.40
CA THR A 25 -10.61 3.05 10.11
C THR A 25 -11.14 2.16 11.25
N GLN A 26 -11.94 2.74 12.16
CA GLN A 26 -12.46 2.05 13.35
C GLN A 26 -13.41 0.88 13.06
N CYS A 27 -14.12 0.86 11.93
CA CYS A 27 -14.92 -0.29 11.51
C CYS A 27 -15.28 -0.39 10.02
N ALA A 28 -14.97 0.62 9.20
CA ALA A 28 -15.38 0.63 7.80
C ALA A 28 -14.45 -0.16 6.86
N ASP A 29 -13.31 -0.65 7.37
CA ASP A 29 -12.31 -1.37 6.57
C ASP A 29 -12.83 -2.73 6.10
N ARG A 30 -12.63 -3.03 4.81
CA ARG A 30 -13.18 -4.25 4.19
C ARG A 30 -12.53 -5.55 4.67
N TRP A 31 -11.33 -5.47 5.23
CA TRP A 31 -10.61 -6.60 5.83
C TRP A 31 -10.88 -6.74 7.34
N GLY A 32 -11.80 -5.96 7.90
CA GLY A 32 -12.12 -5.97 9.32
C GLY A 32 -11.14 -5.14 10.15
N GLN A 33 -11.11 -5.42 11.45
CA GLN A 33 -10.32 -4.65 12.42
C GLN A 33 -8.91 -5.20 12.60
N ALA A 34 -7.93 -4.30 12.70
CA ALA A 34 -6.56 -4.60 13.06
C ALA A 34 -6.12 -3.70 14.22
N ALA A 35 -5.56 -4.29 15.27
CA ALA A 35 -5.11 -3.56 16.45
C ALA A 35 -3.60 -3.23 16.41
N SER A 36 -2.88 -3.71 15.40
CA SER A 36 -1.43 -3.48 15.23
C SER A 36 -1.04 -3.37 13.76
N THR A 37 0.15 -2.83 13.50
CA THR A 37 0.72 -2.74 12.15
C THR A 37 0.86 -4.12 11.50
N GLN A 38 1.26 -5.14 12.25
CA GLN A 38 1.39 -6.51 11.75
C GLN A 38 0.04 -7.13 11.39
N GLN A 39 -1.00 -6.89 12.21
CA GLN A 39 -2.35 -7.34 11.91
C GLN A 39 -2.92 -6.63 10.69
N LEU A 40 -2.71 -5.31 10.57
CA LEU A 40 -3.15 -4.53 9.41
C LEU A 40 -2.51 -5.06 8.13
N LEU A 41 -1.19 -5.27 8.16
CA LEU A 41 -0.46 -5.79 7.00
C LEU A 41 -1.00 -7.15 6.55
N ALA A 42 -1.17 -8.09 7.48
CA ALA A 42 -1.66 -9.43 7.16
C ALA A 42 -3.12 -9.42 6.66
N ALA A 43 -4.01 -8.67 7.33
CA ALA A 43 -5.43 -8.61 6.97
C ALA A 43 -5.64 -7.93 5.60
N ALA A 44 -5.00 -6.78 5.38
CA ALA A 44 -5.11 -6.06 4.12
C ALA A 44 -4.48 -6.83 2.96
N GLN A 45 -3.29 -7.44 3.13
CA GLN A 45 -2.69 -8.28 2.09
C GLN A 45 -3.57 -9.48 1.74
N GLY A 46 -4.11 -10.17 2.75
CA GLY A 46 -5.01 -11.31 2.53
C GLY A 46 -6.25 -10.91 1.75
N TYR A 47 -6.85 -9.76 2.09
CA TYR A 47 -8.00 -9.23 1.36
C TYR A 47 -7.64 -8.82 -0.08
N LEU A 48 -6.55 -8.08 -0.27
CA LEU A 48 -6.11 -7.66 -1.61
C LEU A 48 -5.83 -8.86 -2.52
N ALA A 49 -5.16 -9.90 -2.00
CA ALA A 49 -4.92 -11.13 -2.75
C ALA A 49 -6.21 -11.84 -3.18
N GLN A 50 -7.26 -11.84 -2.33
CA GLN A 50 -8.58 -12.37 -2.71
C GLN A 50 -9.26 -11.55 -3.83
N GLN A 51 -8.88 -10.28 -3.98
CA GLN A 51 -9.34 -9.39 -5.05
C GLN A 51 -8.44 -9.44 -6.29
N ASN A 52 -7.43 -10.34 -6.32
CA ASN A 52 -6.37 -10.39 -7.35
C ASN A 52 -5.54 -9.09 -7.43
N LEU A 53 -5.42 -8.35 -6.33
CA LEU A 53 -4.61 -7.14 -6.23
C LEU A 53 -3.32 -7.44 -5.46
N THR A 54 -2.19 -6.92 -5.95
CA THR A 54 -0.89 -7.10 -5.29
C THR A 54 -0.35 -5.75 -4.81
N LEU A 55 -0.07 -5.67 -3.50
CA LEU A 55 0.65 -4.54 -2.91
C LEU A 55 2.13 -4.92 -2.80
N HIS A 56 2.98 -4.28 -3.59
CA HIS A 56 4.42 -4.45 -3.58
C HIS A 56 5.06 -3.62 -2.46
N GLN A 57 6.12 -4.19 -1.86
CA GLN A 57 6.86 -3.59 -0.74
C GLN A 57 5.97 -3.01 0.39
N PRO A 58 4.96 -3.77 0.85
CA PRO A 58 3.96 -3.27 1.79
C PRO A 58 4.59 -2.98 3.15
N ARG A 59 4.20 -1.85 3.75
CA ARG A 59 4.65 -1.41 5.07
C ARG A 59 3.47 -0.83 5.83
N ALA A 60 3.36 -1.18 7.11
CA ALA A 60 2.39 -0.58 8.01
C ALA A 60 3.11 0.25 9.08
N SER A 61 2.58 1.43 9.37
CA SER A 61 3.13 2.36 10.37
C SER A 61 2.01 2.99 11.19
N ILE A 62 2.37 3.58 12.32
CA ILE A 62 1.46 4.40 13.12
C ILE A 62 1.77 5.86 12.76
N LYS A 63 0.80 6.58 12.22
CA LYS A 63 0.87 8.02 11.94
C LYS A 63 -0.31 8.71 12.62
N ASP A 64 0.00 9.69 13.47
CA ASP A 64 -0.99 10.52 14.18
C ASP A 64 -2.09 9.70 14.88
N ALA A 65 -1.74 9.02 15.97
CA ALA A 65 -2.69 8.36 16.89
C ALA A 65 -3.54 9.37 17.70
N GLY A 66 -3.99 10.45 17.05
CA GLY A 66 -4.60 11.63 17.65
C GLY A 66 -6.06 11.83 17.22
N ALA A 67 -6.88 12.22 18.20
CA ALA A 67 -8.34 12.30 18.24
C ALA A 67 -9.05 10.97 18.47
N VAL A 68 -9.59 10.81 19.68
CA VAL A 68 -10.43 9.68 20.09
C VAL A 68 -11.81 9.83 19.43
N CYS A 69 -11.94 9.35 18.20
CA CYS A 69 -13.21 9.25 17.51
C CYS A 69 -13.61 7.78 17.39
N THR A 70 -14.86 7.47 17.72
CA THR A 70 -15.43 6.11 17.71
C THR A 70 -16.35 5.84 16.52
N ALA A 71 -16.48 6.77 15.57
CA ALA A 71 -17.26 6.54 14.35
C ALA A 71 -16.51 5.59 13.40
N CYS A 72 -17.24 4.75 12.65
CA CYS A 72 -16.61 3.71 11.82
C CYS A 72 -15.60 4.22 10.79
N THR A 73 -15.79 5.43 10.29
CA THR A 73 -14.91 6.04 9.28
C THR A 73 -13.74 6.79 9.90
N CYS A 74 -13.68 6.90 11.23
CA CYS A 74 -12.58 7.60 11.87
C CYS A 74 -11.29 6.79 11.76
N PRO A 75 -10.16 7.45 11.46
CA PRO A 75 -8.89 6.77 11.36
C PRO A 75 -8.44 6.26 12.74
N THR A 76 -7.76 5.11 12.76
CA THR A 76 -7.16 4.55 13.98
C THR A 76 -5.74 5.05 14.23
N GLY A 77 -5.17 5.76 13.26
CA GLY A 77 -3.75 6.13 13.23
C GLY A 77 -2.84 5.05 12.65
N LEU A 78 -3.35 3.85 12.35
CA LEU A 78 -2.61 2.87 11.57
C LEU A 78 -2.72 3.19 10.07
N VAL A 79 -1.58 3.19 9.38
CA VAL A 79 -1.48 3.49 7.95
C VAL A 79 -0.74 2.37 7.25
N LEU A 80 -1.32 1.87 6.16
CA LEU A 80 -0.71 0.92 5.24
C LEU A 80 -0.19 1.67 4.01
N GLU A 81 1.03 1.38 3.59
CA GLU A 81 1.69 1.98 2.44
C GLU A 81 2.31 0.87 1.57
N GLY A 82 2.48 1.14 0.29
CA GLY A 82 3.13 0.23 -0.64
C GLY A 82 3.01 0.77 -2.06
N THR A 83 3.32 -0.08 -3.04
CA THR A 83 3.23 0.28 -4.45
C THR A 83 2.39 -0.74 -5.22
N VAL A 84 1.70 -0.31 -6.27
CA VAL A 84 0.83 -1.16 -7.10
C VAL A 84 1.16 -0.97 -8.57
N GLN A 85 0.73 -1.92 -9.40
CA GLN A 85 0.77 -1.71 -10.84
C GLN A 85 -0.20 -0.60 -11.26
N PRO A 86 0.09 0.18 -12.31
CA PRO A 86 -0.82 1.22 -12.80
C PRO A 86 -2.20 0.67 -13.19
N ALA A 87 -2.26 -0.58 -13.66
CA ALA A 87 -3.49 -1.28 -14.00
C ALA A 87 -4.40 -1.55 -12.78
N ASP A 88 -3.81 -1.80 -11.61
CA ASP A 88 -4.52 -2.08 -10.36
C ASP A 88 -4.93 -0.80 -9.61
N LEU A 89 -4.36 0.34 -10.01
CA LEU A 89 -4.55 1.62 -9.36
C LEU A 89 -6.03 2.03 -9.22
N PRO A 90 -6.88 1.94 -10.26
CA PRO A 90 -8.30 2.27 -10.11
C PRO A 90 -9.01 1.37 -9.09
N ALA A 91 -8.65 0.09 -9.03
CA ALA A 91 -9.25 -0.86 -8.11
C ALA A 91 -8.86 -0.55 -6.65
N VAL A 92 -7.58 -0.28 -6.35
CA VAL A 92 -7.17 0.08 -4.99
C VAL A 92 -7.70 1.44 -4.55
N LEU A 93 -7.83 2.42 -5.46
CA LEU A 93 -8.47 3.70 -5.14
C LEU A 93 -9.95 3.50 -4.76
N ALA A 94 -10.67 2.59 -5.44
CA ALA A 94 -12.04 2.25 -5.09
C ALA A 94 -12.18 1.51 -3.74
N LEU A 95 -11.07 0.99 -3.19
CA LEU A 95 -11.00 0.43 -1.83
C LEU A 95 -10.76 1.50 -0.76
N GLY A 96 -10.43 2.73 -1.14
CA GLY A 96 -10.14 3.84 -0.23
C GLY A 96 -8.65 4.16 -0.08
N PHE A 97 -7.77 3.57 -0.89
CA PHE A 97 -6.38 4.02 -0.96
C PHE A 97 -6.31 5.39 -1.61
N THR A 98 -5.25 6.15 -1.32
CA THR A 98 -4.90 7.40 -2.00
C THR A 98 -3.52 7.27 -2.62
N LYS A 99 -3.29 7.92 -3.77
CA LYS A 99 -1.93 8.05 -4.33
C LYS A 99 -1.02 8.82 -3.35
N GLN A 100 0.25 8.46 -3.31
CA GLN A 100 1.30 9.22 -2.60
C GLN A 100 1.94 10.27 -3.50
#